data_AF-A0A353DSK7-F1
#
_entry.id   AF-A0A353DSK7-F1
#
_cell.length_a   1.000
_cell.length_b   1.000
_cell.length_c   1.000
_cell.angle_alpha   90.00
_cell.angle_beta   90.00
_cell.angle_gamma   90.00
#
_symmetry.space_group_name_H-M   'P 1'
#
loop_
_entity.id
_entity.type
_entity.pdbx_description
1 polymer ?
#
loop_
_entity_poly.entity_id
_entity_poly.type
_entity_poly.pdbx_seq_one_letter_code
_entity_poly.pdbx_strand_id
1 'polypeptide(L)' 'NYGKNIPAHQTGIQNLYLANTSQVYPQDRGTNYSVAMGRKMAHLALSNLKNK' A
#
# COMPACT_ATOMS: atom_id res chain seq x y z
N ASN A 1 12.18 -7.25 -14.75
CA ASN A 1 12.69 -6.19 -13.83
C ASN A 1 11.52 -5.32 -13.31
N TYR A 2 10.45 -5.94 -12.80
CA TYR A 2 9.19 -5.23 -12.46
C TYR A 2 9.26 -4.52 -11.11
N GLY A 3 9.96 -5.09 -10.12
CA GLY A 3 10.05 -4.54 -8.77
C GLY A 3 10.56 -3.10 -8.71
N LYS A 4 11.39 -2.68 -9.68
CA LYS A 4 11.90 -1.30 -9.79
C LYS A 4 10.85 -0.28 -10.23
N ASN A 5 9.76 -0.75 -10.85
CA ASN A 5 8.72 0.08 -11.43
C ASN A 5 7.43 0.07 -10.60
N ILE A 6 7.44 -0.57 -9.42
CA ILE A 6 6.27 -0.59 -8.55
C ILE A 6 6.11 0.82 -7.95
N PRO A 7 4.97 1.50 -8.18
CA PRO A 7 4.77 2.83 -7.63
C PRO A 7 4.68 2.77 -6.11
N ALA A 8 4.99 3.88 -5.43
CA ALA A 8 4.85 3.96 -3.99
C ALA A 8 3.37 3.81 -3.55
N HIS A 9 3.18 3.35 -2.33
CA HIS A 9 1.84 3.28 -1.73
C HIS A 9 1.19 4.67 -1.55
N GLN A 10 1.97 5.72 -1.31
CA GLN A 10 1.47 7.10 -1.28
C GLN A 10 1.38 7.65 -2.69
N THR A 11 0.23 8.22 -3.05
CA THR A 11 -0.06 8.68 -4.42
C THR A 11 0.33 10.13 -4.69
N GLY A 12 0.69 10.90 -3.65
CA GLY A 12 0.82 12.35 -3.73
C GLY A 12 -0.51 13.09 -3.61
N ILE A 13 -1.65 12.40 -3.70
CA ILE A 13 -2.97 12.94 -3.40
C ILE A 13 -3.25 12.74 -1.90
N GLN A 14 -3.65 13.81 -1.22
CA GLN A 14 -3.93 13.77 0.21
C GLN A 14 -4.97 12.70 0.53
N ASN A 15 -4.65 11.83 1.50
CA ASN A 15 -5.50 10.75 1.97
C ASN A 15 -5.84 9.66 0.94
N LEU A 16 -5.11 9.56 -0.17
CA LEU A 16 -5.25 8.49 -1.16
C LEU A 16 -4.00 7.59 -1.20
N TYR A 17 -4.22 6.29 -1.00
CA TYR A 17 -3.17 5.28 -0.91
C TYR A 17 -3.44 4.09 -1.84
N LEU A 18 -2.39 3.48 -2.38
CA LEU A 18 -2.45 2.27 -3.21
C LEU A 18 -2.16 1.03 -2.38
N ALA A 19 -3.03 0.03 -2.45
CA ALA A 19 -2.82 -1.32 -1.93
C ALA A 19 -3.50 -2.34 -2.84
N ASN A 20 -2.95 -2.53 -4.04
CA ASN A 20 -3.50 -3.43 -5.05
C ASN A 20 -2.54 -4.58 -5.39
N THR A 21 -2.97 -5.51 -6.23
CA THR A 21 -2.19 -6.72 -6.54
C THR A 21 -0.86 -6.46 -7.24
N SER A 22 -0.70 -5.32 -7.93
CA SER A 22 0.58 -4.89 -8.49
C SER A 22 1.63 -4.58 -7.40
N GLN A 23 1.18 -4.18 -6.20
CA GLN A 23 2.03 -3.90 -5.05
C GLN A 23 2.45 -5.16 -4.29
N VAL A 24 1.86 -6.33 -4.60
CA VAL A 24 2.15 -7.60 -3.89
C VAL A 24 3.41 -8.26 -4.45
N TYR A 25 3.93 -7.84 -5.60
CA TYR A 25 5.17 -8.39 -6.14
C TYR A 25 6.38 -8.05 -5.23
N PRO A 26 7.34 -8.98 -5.07
CA PRO A 26 7.45 -10.30 -5.69
C PRO A 26 6.73 -11.41 -4.94
N GLN A 27 6.01 -11.08 -3.87
CA GLN A 27 5.28 -12.07 -3.10
C GLN A 27 4.12 -12.65 -3.90
N ASP A 28 3.68 -13.83 -3.48
CA ASP A 28 2.51 -14.46 -4.10
C ASP A 28 1.28 -13.58 -3.90
N ARG A 29 0.41 -13.51 -4.92
CA ARG A 29 -0.81 -12.70 -4.93
C ARG A 29 -1.90 -13.25 -4.00
N GLY A 30 -1.51 -14.09 -3.04
CA GLY A 30 -2.38 -14.68 -2.03
C GLY A 30 -2.96 -13.65 -1.07
N THR A 31 -4.07 -14.03 -0.45
CA THR A 31 -4.89 -13.17 0.42
C THR A 31 -4.10 -12.63 1.62
N ASN A 32 -3.17 -13.40 2.18
CA ASN A 32 -2.42 -13.01 3.38
C ASN A 32 -1.62 -11.71 3.17
N TYR A 33 -0.93 -11.58 2.04
CA TYR A 33 -0.17 -10.38 1.72
C TYR A 33 -1.09 -9.19 1.46
N SER A 34 -2.20 -9.40 0.75
CA SER A 34 -3.21 -8.37 0.51
C SER A 34 -3.80 -7.84 1.82
N VAL A 35 -4.11 -8.72 2.78
CA VAL A 35 -4.64 -8.35 4.10
C VAL A 35 -3.58 -7.59 4.92
N ALA A 36 -2.34 -8.07 4.95
CA ALA A 36 -1.24 -7.40 5.65
C ALA A 36 -0.99 -5.98 5.08
N MET A 37 -0.96 -5.86 3.75
CA MET A 37 -0.79 -4.58 3.06
C MET A 37 -1.95 -3.62 3.33
N GLY A 38 -3.19 -4.10 3.28
CA GLY A 38 -4.37 -3.30 3.62
C GLY A 38 -4.30 -2.75 5.06
N ARG A 39 -3.93 -3.60 6.03
CA ARG A 39 -3.74 -3.18 7.44
C ARG A 39 -2.66 -2.12 7.58
N LYS A 40 -1.55 -2.25 6.84
CA LYS A 40 -0.46 -1.28 6.83
C LYS A 40 -0.93 0.09 6.30
N MET A 41 -1.69 0.10 5.21
CA MET A 41 -2.22 1.35 4.63
C MET A 41 -3.27 2.01 5.51
N ALA A 42 -4.13 1.22 6.16
CA ALA A 42 -5.09 1.74 7.15
C ALA A 42 -4.38 2.43 8.31
N HIS A 43 -3.30 1.83 8.84
CA HIS A 43 -2.49 2.47 9.90
C HIS A 43 -1.86 3.77 9.43
N LEU A 44 -1.24 3.78 8.26
CA LEU A 44 -0.64 4.99 7.69
C LEU A 44 -1.68 6.10 7.51
N ALA A 45 -2.86 5.77 6.99
CA ALA A 45 -3.96 6.71 6.82
C ALA A 45 -4.41 7.30 8.16
N LEU A 46 -4.60 6.46 9.19
CA LEU A 46 -4.99 6.91 10.53
C LEU A 46 -3.92 7.81 11.18
N SER A 47 -2.64 7.47 11.05
CA SER A 47 -1.55 8.31 11.55
C SER A 47 -1.54 9.69 10.87
N ASN A 48 -1.71 9.74 9.55
CA ASN A 48 -1.72 11.00 8.81
C ASN A 48 -2.97 11.85 9.11
N LEU A 49 -4.10 11.22 9.45
CA LEU A 49 -5.31 11.93 9.89
C LEU A 49 -5.15 12.53 11.29
N LYS A 50 -4.42 11.87 12.19
CA LYS A 50 -4.15 12.36 13.56
C LYS A 50 -3.10 13.46 13.64
N ASN A 51 -2.20 13.51 12.66
CA ASN A 51 -1.13 14.51 12.56
C ASN A 51 -1.59 15.80 11.84
N LYS A 52 -2.90 15.97 11.63
CA LYS A 52 -3.55 17.22 11.21
C LYS A 52 -4.11 17.93 12.43
#